data_AF-A0A2D8C0Q3-F1
#
_entry.id   AF-A0A2D8C0Q3-F1
#
_cell.length_a   1.000
_cell.length_b   1.000
_cell.length_c   1.000
_cell.angle_alpha   90.00
_cell.angle_beta   90.00
_cell.angle_gamma   90.00
#
_symmetry.space_group_name_H-M   'P 1'
#
loop_
_entity.id
_entity.type
_entity.pdbx_description
1 polymer ?
#
loop_
_entity_poly.entity_id
_entity_poly.type
_entity_poly.pdbx_seq_one_letter_code
_entity_poly.pdbx_strand_id
1 'polypeptide(L)' 'MNQKSSLAILKKKECPSCAMEIDEKAKVCPICQFEFPKRSPWITWVALLLLFIWIISYIL' A
#
# COMPACT_ATOMS: atom_id res chain seq x y z
N MET A 1 13.74 24.37 -24.89
CA MET A 1 12.68 24.26 -23.87
C MET A 1 13.01 23.08 -22.97
N ASN A 2 13.43 23.36 -21.73
CA ASN A 2 14.09 22.44 -20.80
C ASN A 2 13.06 21.74 -19.89
N GLN A 3 12.65 20.51 -20.25
CA GLN A 3 11.59 19.75 -19.57
C GLN A 3 12.12 18.84 -18.43
N LYS A 4 13.27 19.17 -17.82
CA LYS A 4 13.97 18.33 -16.83
C LYS A 4 13.67 18.70 -15.36
N SER A 5 12.43 19.07 -15.04
CA SER A 5 12.07 19.61 -13.71
C SER A 5 10.80 19.04 -13.06
N SER A 6 10.25 17.91 -13.51
CA SER A 6 9.05 17.33 -12.86
C SER A 6 8.99 15.80 -12.82
N LEU A 7 10.12 15.10 -13.01
CA LEU A 7 10.19 13.67 -12.64
C LEU A 7 10.39 13.57 -11.12
N ALA A 8 9.37 13.97 -10.36
CA ALA A 8 9.07 13.20 -9.17
C ALA A 8 9.00 11.75 -9.66
N ILE A 9 9.87 10.89 -9.13
CA ILE A 9 9.80 9.45 -9.39
C ILE A 9 8.47 8.99 -8.81
N LEU A 10 7.41 9.17 -9.60
CA LEU A 10 6.14 8.52 -9.40
C LEU A 10 6.46 7.08 -9.79
N LYS A 11 6.80 6.22 -8.82
CA LYS A 11 6.93 4.81 -9.19
C LYS A 11 5.56 4.44 -9.73
N LYS A 12 5.55 3.90 -10.93
CA LYS A 12 4.34 3.37 -11.53
C LYS A 12 4.24 1.92 -11.11
N LYS A 13 3.03 1.48 -10.82
CA LYS A 13 2.71 0.07 -10.62
C LYS A 13 1.67 -0.32 -11.65
N GLU A 14 1.69 -1.57 -12.06
CA GLU A 14 0.61 -2.14 -12.85
C GLU A 14 -0.61 -2.39 -11.97
N CYS A 15 -1.79 -1.98 -12.44
CA CYS A 15 -3.04 -2.36 -11.78
C CYS A 15 -3.26 -3.87 -11.96
N PRO A 16 -3.44 -4.67 -10.89
CA PRO A 16 -3.59 -6.12 -10.98
C PRO A 16 -4.89 -6.54 -11.66
N SER A 17 -5.87 -5.63 -11.78
CA SER A 17 -7.17 -5.93 -12.39
C SER A 17 -7.24 -5.57 -13.88
N CYS A 18 -6.52 -4.55 -14.34
CA CYS A 18 -6.62 -4.07 -15.72
C CYS A 18 -5.27 -3.95 -16.45
N ALA A 19 -4.16 -4.29 -15.79
CA ALA A 19 -2.79 -4.20 -16.29
C ALA A 19 -2.36 -2.80 -16.79
N MET A 20 -3.12 -1.75 -16.46
CA MET A 20 -2.78 -0.38 -16.82
C MET A 20 -1.71 0.17 -15.87
N GLU A 21 -0.76 0.95 -16.41
CA GLU A 21 0.21 1.71 -15.62
C GLU A 21 -0.50 2.83 -14.83
N ILE A 22 -0.41 2.76 -13.50
CA ILE A 22 -0.99 3.74 -12.58
C ILE A 22 0.02 4.13 -11.51
N ASP A 23 -0.14 5.29 -10.89
CA ASP A 23 0.75 5.75 -9.82
C ASP A 23 0.74 4.79 -8.62
N GLU A 24 1.91 4.49 -8.05
CA GLU A 24 2.02 3.62 -6.86
C GLU A 24 1.19 4.14 -5.68
N LYS A 25 1.03 5.47 -5.60
CA LYS A 25 0.33 6.18 -4.53
C LYS A 25 -1.18 6.25 -4.78
N ALA A 26 -1.67 5.89 -5.97
CA ALA A 26 -3.08 5.84 -6.26
C ALA A 26 -3.75 4.81 -5.35
N LYS A 27 -4.77 5.28 -4.61
CA LYS A 27 -5.62 4.45 -3.74
C LYS A 27 -6.65 3.67 -4.53
N VAL A 28 -7.08 4.21 -5.66
CA VAL A 28 -8.07 3.62 -6.56
C VAL A 28 -7.55 3.73 -7.98
N CYS A 29 -7.73 2.69 -8.79
CA CYS A 29 -7.38 2.73 -10.21
C CYS A 29 -8.41 3.59 -10.97
N PRO A 30 -8.00 4.66 -11.69
CA PRO A 30 -8.95 5.53 -12.41
C PRO A 30 -9.63 4.85 -13.61
N ILE A 31 -9.14 3.69 -14.06
CA ILE A 31 -9.66 2.98 -15.23
C ILE A 31 -10.74 1.97 -14.84
N CYS A 32 -10.44 1.12 -13.85
CA CYS A 32 -11.32 0.02 -13.43
C CYS A 32 -11.95 0.25 -12.05
N GLN A 33 -11.64 1.37 -11.39
CA GLN A 33 -12.10 1.68 -10.02
C GLN A 33 -11.70 0.63 -8.97
N PHE A 34 -10.66 -0.17 -9.24
CA PHE A 34 -10.13 -1.12 -8.26
C PHE A 34 -9.48 -0.39 -7.09
N GLU A 35 -9.96 -0.66 -5.88
CA GLU A 35 -9.48 -0.05 -4.65
C GLU A 35 -8.29 -0.85 -4.08
N PHE A 36 -7.12 -0.20 -4.03
CA PHE A 36 -5.90 -0.85 -3.57
C PHE A 36 -5.90 -0.94 -2.04
N PRO A 37 -5.72 -2.15 -1.47
CA PRO A 37 -5.66 -2.31 -0.03
C PRO A 37 -4.45 -1.57 0.53
N LYS A 38 -4.70 -0.47 1.24
CA LYS A 38 -3.64 0.30 1.90
C LYS A 38 -3.32 -0.38 3.24
N ARG A 39 -2.23 -1.14 3.27
CA ARG A 39 -1.75 -1.75 4.51
C ARG A 39 -1.19 -0.65 5.43
N SER A 40 -2.02 -0.19 6.38
CA SER A 40 -1.60 0.81 7.37
C SER A 40 -0.57 0.20 8.32
N PRO A 41 0.53 0.90 8.66
CA PRO A 41 1.54 0.37 9.57
C PRO A 41 0.99 0.08 10.97
N TRP A 42 -0.06 0.81 11.39
CA TRP A 42 -0.76 0.58 12.65
C TRP A 42 -1.36 -0.83 12.74
N ILE A 43 -1.90 -1.36 11.65
CA ILE A 43 -2.48 -2.72 11.61
C ILE A 43 -1.40 -3.77 11.83
N THR A 44 -0.20 -3.57 11.27
CA THR A 44 0.95 -4.43 11.54
C THR A 44 1.33 -4.40 13.03
N TRP A 45 1.31 -3.21 13.66
CA TRP A 45 1.63 -3.07 15.08
C TRP A 45 0.58 -3.72 15.99
N VAL A 46 -0.71 -3.55 15.66
CA VAL A 46 -1.83 -4.22 16.33
C VAL A 46 -1.72 -5.73 16.22
N ALA A 47 -1.42 -6.26 15.03
CA ALA A 47 -1.23 -7.70 14.83
C ALA A 47 -0.08 -8.25 15.71
N LEU A 48 1.03 -7.51 15.83
CA LEU A 48 2.14 -7.88 16.69
C LEU A 48 1.73 -7.89 18.17
N LEU A 49 1.03 -6.85 18.62
CA LEU A 49 0.55 -6.71 19.99
C LEU A 49 -0.40 -7.83 20.40
N LEU A 50 -1.37 -8.19 19.53
CA LEU A 50 -2.26 -9.32 19.76
C LEU A 50 -1.49 -10.64 19.90
N LEU A 51 -0.48 -10.87 19.05
CA LEU A 51 0.35 -12.06 19.12
C LEU A 51 1.12 -12.13 20.45
N PHE A 52 1.69 -11.01 20.90
CA PHE A 52 2.38 -10.90 22.19
C PHE A 52 1.45 -11.19 23.37
N ILE A 53 0.24 -10.61 23.38
CA ILE A 53 -0.75 -10.85 24.44
C ILE A 53 -1.13 -12.33 24.50
N TRP A 54 -1.34 -12.95 23.34
CA TRP A 54 -1.63 -14.38 23.24
C TRP A 54 -0.51 -15.24 23.85
N ILE A 55 0.75 -14.93 23.51
CA ILE A 55 1.92 -15.63 24.05
C ILE A 55 2.03 -15.43 25.57
N ILE A 56 1.89 -14.21 26.07
CA ILE A 56 1.93 -13.90 27.50
C ILE A 56 0.82 -14.65 28.24
N SER A 57 -0.39 -14.64 27.71
CA SER A 57 -1.54 -15.37 28.29
C SER A 57 -1.37 -16.89 28.25
N TYR A 58 -0.53 -17.42 27.38
CA TYR A 58 -0.25 -18.86 27.32
C TYR A 58 0.86 -19.29 28.30
N ILE A 59 1.72 -18.34 28.71
CA ILE A 59 2.86 -18.56 29.58
C ILE A 59 2.53 -18.28 31.05
N LEU A 60 1.68 -17.29 31.31
CA LEU A 60 1.22 -16.87 32.64
C LEU A 60 -0.02 -17.68 33.07
#